data_AF-A0AAE6X674-F1
#
_entry.id   AF-A0AAE6X674-F1
#
_cell.length_a   1.000
_cell.length_b   1.000
_cell.length_c   1.000
_cell.angle_alpha   90.00
_cell.angle_beta   90.00
_cell.angle_gamma   90.00
#
_symmetry.space_group_name_H-M   'P 1'
#
loop_
_entity.id
_entity.type
_entity.pdbx_description
1 polymer ?
#
loop_
_entity_poly.entity_id
_entity_poly.type
_entity_poly.pdbx_seq_one_letter_code
_entity_poly.pdbx_strand_id
1 'polypeptide(L)'
;MKVNNDRLELAIIVSIILHLLLIGLLVLGSLFTNMIQPAAGGSGGDADTLDAVMVDTGQVAAEYGQIVAQKQSEKIAKTEPKEQVVKDDLPKNAAEDVEKEKALVIAQQQKLEEQKRKQEEQQRQQEELKRQQEIAKQELLKKQEEETRKKAAEAARLKAEAEAKRLEAAAKQAEEERKAKEAEKQKQLEEQKRLAAEAKVKAEKEAKEKAEQEAKAQAQREAKEKAEKEAKLKAEKEAKAKAEKEAKLKAEKEAKAKAAAEAKAVADAKAKADQQAKNNKALDDFLSGGDVGGGSSKGGNQNATGSQGNGNAKSVGDGFGTEDRGYENLIKKKLSRYYRVEESFRGRECRIKLFLERDGRISNYQVISGPDDICRAAVSAIVSAKTVPPAPSDQLYNKYKSPIMRFSLKIQ
;
A
#
# COMPACT_ATOMS: atom_id res chain seq x y z
N MET A 1 1.11 -34.20 -44.10
CA MET A 1 1.66 -34.97 -42.95
C MET A 1 1.88 -34.15 -41.67
N LYS A 2 1.97 -32.80 -41.69
CA LYS A 2 2.19 -31.99 -40.46
C LYS A 2 1.00 -31.92 -39.48
N VAL A 3 -0.24 -31.97 -39.97
CA VAL A 3 -1.45 -31.78 -39.14
C VAL A 3 -1.67 -32.90 -38.10
N ASN A 4 -1.14 -34.11 -38.35
CA ASN A 4 -1.32 -35.25 -37.44
C ASN A 4 -0.34 -35.22 -36.26
N ASN A 5 0.83 -34.60 -36.41
CA ASN A 5 1.81 -34.48 -35.32
C ASN A 5 1.35 -33.48 -34.27
N ASP A 6 0.72 -32.37 -34.66
CA ASP A 6 0.21 -31.37 -33.71
C ASP A 6 -0.91 -31.94 -32.82
N ARG A 7 -1.75 -32.83 -33.37
CA ARG A 7 -2.80 -33.53 -32.62
C ARG A 7 -2.22 -34.54 -31.63
N LEU A 8 -1.12 -35.21 -31.99
CA LEU A 8 -0.46 -36.19 -31.14
C LEU A 8 0.30 -35.49 -29.99
N GLU A 9 1.01 -34.40 -30.27
CA GLU A 9 1.69 -33.61 -29.24
C GLU A 9 0.69 -32.97 -28.27
N LEU A 10 -0.43 -32.43 -28.77
CA LEU A 10 -1.51 -31.92 -27.92
C LEU A 10 -2.09 -33.04 -27.04
N ALA A 11 -2.30 -34.23 -27.58
CA ALA A 11 -2.82 -35.37 -26.82
C ALA A 11 -1.84 -35.85 -25.72
N ILE A 12 -0.54 -35.89 -26.02
CA ILE A 12 0.50 -36.26 -25.06
C ILE A 12 0.61 -35.19 -23.96
N ILE A 13 0.57 -33.90 -24.29
CA ILE A 13 0.61 -32.80 -23.32
C ILE A 13 -0.62 -32.84 -22.40
N VAL A 14 -1.82 -33.03 -22.97
CA VAL A 14 -3.06 -33.14 -22.18
C VAL A 14 -3.01 -34.36 -21.26
N SER A 15 -2.47 -35.49 -21.73
CA SER A 15 -2.28 -36.68 -20.90
C SER A 15 -1.33 -36.42 -19.73
N ILE A 16 -0.18 -35.79 -19.97
CA ILE A 16 0.80 -35.48 -18.91
C ILE A 16 0.19 -34.52 -17.88
N ILE A 17 -0.53 -33.48 -18.33
CA ILE A 17 -1.20 -32.52 -17.45
C ILE A 17 -2.25 -33.23 -16.58
N LEU A 18 -3.05 -34.13 -17.16
CA LEU A 18 -4.07 -34.88 -16.42
C LEU A 18 -3.45 -35.75 -15.32
N HIS A 19 -2.33 -36.42 -15.61
CA HIS A 19 -1.64 -37.25 -14.63
C HIS A 19 -1.02 -36.42 -13.49
N LEU A 20 -0.43 -35.27 -13.80
CA LEU A 20 0.09 -34.35 -12.77
C LEU A 20 -1.04 -33.79 -11.89
N LEU A 21 -2.21 -33.52 -12.47
CA LEU A 21 -3.39 -33.08 -11.73
C LEU A 21 -3.91 -34.18 -10.81
N LEU A 22 -3.98 -35.44 -11.28
CA LEU A 22 -4.37 -36.60 -10.46
C LEU A 22 -3.39 -36.85 -9.31
N ILE A 23 -2.09 -36.81 -9.57
CA ILE A 23 -1.05 -36.97 -8.53
C ILE A 23 -1.14 -35.81 -7.53
N GLY A 24 -1.33 -34.58 -7.99
CA GLY A 24 -1.53 -33.41 -7.13
C GLY A 24 -2.77 -33.52 -6.24
N LEU A 25 -3.89 -34.02 -6.78
CA LEU A 25 -5.13 -34.27 -6.03
C LEU A 25 -4.97 -35.39 -5.01
N LEU A 26 -4.19 -36.42 -5.31
CA LEU A 26 -3.91 -37.53 -4.39
C LEU A 26 -3.02 -37.08 -3.23
N VAL A 27 -2.02 -36.25 -3.50
CA VAL A 27 -1.16 -35.65 -2.46
C VAL A 27 -1.94 -34.66 -1.60
N LEU A 28 -2.72 -33.74 -2.19
CA LEU A 28 -3.61 -32.85 -1.45
C LEU A 28 -4.68 -33.63 -0.66
N GLY A 29 -5.25 -34.69 -1.25
CA GLY A 29 -6.20 -35.58 -0.59
C GLY A 29 -5.61 -36.19 0.68
N SER A 30 -4.39 -36.74 0.62
CA SER A 30 -3.73 -37.32 1.80
C SER A 30 -3.41 -36.30 2.90
N LEU A 31 -3.20 -35.04 2.53
CA LEU A 31 -2.95 -33.95 3.49
C LEU A 31 -4.24 -33.46 4.16
N PHE A 32 -5.41 -33.56 3.50
CA PHE A 32 -6.69 -33.14 4.03
C PHE A 32 -7.46 -34.25 4.79
N THR A 33 -7.30 -35.54 4.47
CA THR A 33 -7.89 -36.63 5.27
C THR A 33 -7.28 -36.80 6.66
N ASN A 34 -6.09 -36.25 6.90
CA ASN A 34 -5.46 -36.21 8.23
C ASN A 34 -5.95 -35.04 9.11
N MET A 35 -6.93 -34.24 8.66
CA MET A 35 -7.44 -33.07 9.38
C MET A 35 -8.98 -33.06 9.49
N ILE A 36 -9.62 -34.24 9.51
CA ILE A 36 -11.02 -34.37 9.98
C ILE A 36 -11.08 -35.62 10.87
N GLN A 37 -10.83 -35.46 12.16
CA GLN A 37 -11.27 -36.38 13.19
C GLN A 37 -11.90 -35.57 14.34
N PRO A 38 -13.02 -36.04 14.95
CA PRO A 38 -13.88 -35.23 15.77
C PRO A 38 -13.24 -34.98 17.13
N ALA A 39 -13.41 -33.76 17.63
CA ALA A 39 -13.11 -33.42 19.00
C ALA A 39 -14.10 -34.10 19.95
N ALA A 40 -13.61 -35.02 20.79
CA ALA A 40 -14.22 -35.36 22.07
C ALA A 40 -13.19 -36.04 22.99
N GLY A 41 -12.79 -35.33 24.05
CA GLY A 41 -12.54 -35.90 25.38
C GLY A 41 -11.29 -36.76 25.60
N GLY A 42 -10.26 -36.14 26.15
CA GLY A 42 -9.69 -36.52 27.45
C GLY A 42 -8.99 -37.87 27.63
N SER A 43 -7.84 -37.78 28.29
CA SER A 43 -7.12 -38.84 29.01
C SER A 43 -6.23 -39.74 28.16
N GLY A 44 -5.02 -39.94 28.68
CA GLY A 44 -3.96 -40.72 28.06
C GLY A 44 -4.35 -42.16 27.76
N GLY A 45 -3.64 -42.70 26.79
CA GLY A 45 -3.85 -44.04 26.27
C GLY A 45 -3.56 -44.04 24.78
N ASP A 46 -2.43 -44.67 24.44
CA ASP A 46 -2.33 -45.55 23.28
C ASP A 46 -2.47 -44.90 21.89
N ALA A 47 -1.34 -44.45 21.36
CA ALA A 47 -1.11 -44.55 19.94
C ALA A 47 -0.99 -46.05 19.61
N ASP A 48 -1.87 -46.53 18.75
CA ASP A 48 -1.75 -47.83 18.09
C ASP A 48 -0.32 -47.98 17.56
N THR A 49 0.41 -48.81 18.28
CA THR A 49 1.62 -49.47 17.83
C THR A 49 1.35 -50.10 16.47
N LEU A 50 2.28 -49.91 15.53
CA LEU A 50 2.50 -50.92 14.52
C LEU A 50 2.51 -52.29 15.21
N ASP A 51 1.75 -53.26 14.69
CA ASP A 51 1.81 -54.66 15.08
C ASP A 51 3.18 -55.23 14.65
N ALA A 52 4.23 -54.79 15.34
CA ALA A 52 5.49 -55.46 15.44
C ALA A 52 5.39 -56.30 16.71
N VAL A 53 5.10 -57.59 16.54
CA VAL A 53 5.29 -58.57 17.61
C VAL A 53 6.78 -58.58 17.95
N MET A 54 7.19 -57.70 18.86
CA MET A 54 8.40 -57.92 19.64
C MET A 54 8.09 -59.09 20.56
N VAL A 55 8.57 -60.27 20.17
CA VAL A 55 8.61 -61.41 21.07
C VAL A 55 9.61 -61.03 22.16
N ASP A 56 9.11 -60.63 23.32
CA ASP A 56 9.92 -60.42 24.51
C ASP A 56 10.53 -61.77 24.90
N THR A 57 11.77 -61.99 24.48
CA THR A 57 12.52 -63.24 24.63
C THR A 57 12.78 -63.59 26.09
N GLY A 58 12.46 -62.72 27.05
CA GLY A 58 12.60 -62.97 28.49
C GLY A 58 11.51 -63.87 29.09
N GLN A 59 10.25 -63.74 28.65
CA GLN A 59 9.14 -64.56 29.19
C GLN A 59 8.94 -65.85 28.41
N VAL A 60 9.18 -65.85 27.09
CA VAL A 60 9.13 -67.06 26.27
C VAL A 60 10.24 -68.04 26.66
N ALA A 61 11.42 -67.57 27.09
CA ALA A 61 12.46 -68.44 27.61
C ALA A 61 12.09 -69.13 28.94
N ALA A 62 11.28 -68.48 29.79
CA ALA A 62 10.80 -69.05 31.04
C ALA A 62 9.66 -70.07 30.82
N GLU A 63 8.75 -69.78 29.89
CA GLU A 63 7.65 -70.70 29.52
C GLU A 63 8.17 -71.90 28.70
N TYR A 64 9.13 -71.69 27.80
CA TYR A 64 9.81 -72.79 27.09
C TYR A 64 10.64 -73.64 28.05
N GLY A 65 11.26 -73.06 29.08
CA GLY A 65 11.91 -73.78 30.16
C GLY A 65 10.96 -74.71 30.92
N GLN A 66 9.73 -74.26 31.20
CA GLN A 66 8.71 -75.10 31.84
C GLN A 66 8.13 -76.17 30.90
N ILE A 67 7.97 -75.88 29.61
CA ILE A 67 7.50 -76.85 28.60
C ILE A 67 8.57 -77.91 28.31
N VAL A 68 9.86 -77.52 28.30
CA VAL A 68 10.98 -78.46 28.18
C VAL A 68 11.12 -79.30 29.47
N ALA A 69 10.90 -78.71 30.64
CA ALA A 69 10.85 -79.44 31.91
C ALA A 69 9.63 -80.38 32.00
N GLN A 70 8.47 -79.99 31.47
CA GLN A 70 7.28 -80.85 31.34
C GLN A 70 7.48 -81.97 30.31
N LYS A 71 8.17 -81.72 29.18
CA LYS A 71 8.53 -82.77 28.21
C LYS A 71 9.60 -83.71 28.74
N GLN A 72 10.51 -83.23 29.60
CA GLN A 72 11.46 -84.07 30.31
C GLN A 72 10.77 -84.90 31.39
N SER A 73 9.80 -84.35 32.13
CA SER A 73 9.01 -85.12 33.10
C SER A 73 8.04 -86.11 32.43
N GLU A 74 7.50 -85.82 31.24
CA GLU A 74 6.70 -86.77 30.45
C GLU A 74 7.56 -87.90 29.86
N LYS A 75 8.83 -87.63 29.51
CA LYS A 75 9.79 -88.68 29.11
C LYS A 75 10.24 -89.56 30.28
N ILE A 76 10.30 -89.02 31.50
CA ILE A 76 10.64 -89.78 32.71
C ILE A 76 9.41 -90.57 33.21
N ALA A 77 8.18 -90.07 33.03
CA ALA A 77 6.95 -90.75 33.45
C ALA A 77 6.44 -91.84 32.48
N LYS A 78 6.99 -91.96 31.27
CA LYS A 78 6.65 -93.04 30.31
C LYS A 78 7.67 -94.19 30.28
N THR A 79 8.61 -94.23 31.22
CA THR A 79 9.60 -95.30 31.31
C THR A 79 9.63 -95.92 32.71
N GLU A 80 8.49 -96.42 33.19
CA GLU A 80 8.50 -97.54 34.13
C GLU A 80 8.34 -98.85 33.32
N PRO A 81 9.28 -99.80 33.43
CA PRO A 81 9.22 -101.05 32.70
C PRO A 81 8.16 -101.96 33.31
N LYS A 82 7.13 -102.33 32.53
CA LYS A 82 6.34 -103.53 32.81
C LYS A 82 7.22 -104.74 32.53
N GLU A 83 7.72 -105.32 33.61
CA GLU A 83 8.24 -106.67 33.67
C GLU A 83 7.11 -107.65 33.32
N GLN A 84 7.17 -108.23 32.12
CA GLN A 84 6.53 -109.50 31.84
C GLN A 84 7.41 -110.34 30.92
N VAL A 85 7.97 -111.36 31.55
CA VAL A 85 8.68 -112.54 31.07
C VAL A 85 8.28 -112.98 29.67
N VAL A 86 9.23 -112.94 28.73
CA VAL A 86 9.37 -113.95 27.67
C VAL A 86 10.85 -114.36 27.66
N LYS A 87 11.13 -115.53 28.20
CA LYS A 87 12.36 -116.26 27.91
C LYS A 87 12.21 -116.76 26.48
N ASP A 88 13.05 -116.27 25.57
CA ASP A 88 13.54 -117.02 24.41
C ASP A 88 14.72 -116.26 23.80
N ASP A 89 15.67 -117.02 23.28
CA ASP A 89 17.09 -116.75 23.05
C ASP A 89 17.48 -115.42 22.36
N LEU A 90 18.40 -114.66 22.99
CA LEU A 90 19.16 -113.56 22.37
C LEU A 90 20.45 -114.11 21.71
N PRO A 91 20.66 -113.93 20.40
CA PRO A 91 21.99 -114.09 19.81
C PRO A 91 22.87 -112.89 20.21
N LYS A 92 24.12 -113.15 20.60
CA LYS A 92 25.11 -112.18 21.14
C LYS A 92 25.54 -111.03 20.20
N ASN A 93 24.84 -110.80 19.08
CA ASN A 93 25.23 -109.82 18.05
C ASN A 93 24.34 -108.55 18.00
N ALA A 94 23.24 -108.48 18.76
CA ALA A 94 22.30 -107.33 18.68
C ALA A 94 22.72 -106.09 19.50
N ALA A 95 23.59 -106.23 20.50
CA ALA A 95 24.03 -105.10 21.35
C ALA A 95 25.12 -104.23 20.67
N GLU A 96 26.01 -104.86 19.89
CA GLU A 96 27.07 -104.15 19.14
C GLU A 96 26.52 -103.30 18.00
N ASP A 97 25.41 -103.72 17.37
CA ASP A 97 24.80 -102.98 16.27
C ASP A 97 24.08 -101.71 16.76
N VAL A 98 23.48 -101.74 17.96
CA VAL A 98 22.84 -100.57 18.60
C VAL A 98 23.88 -99.54 19.04
N GLU A 99 25.08 -99.96 19.47
CA GLU A 99 26.17 -99.04 19.83
C GLU A 99 26.76 -98.36 18.59
N LYS A 100 26.94 -99.11 17.49
CA LYS A 100 27.38 -98.55 16.19
C LYS A 100 26.36 -97.56 15.61
N GLU A 101 25.06 -97.84 15.73
CA GLU A 101 24.01 -96.92 15.27
C GLU A 101 24.01 -95.61 16.07
N LYS A 102 24.16 -95.67 17.40
CA LYS A 102 24.32 -94.48 18.25
C LYS A 102 25.56 -93.66 17.90
N ALA A 103 26.69 -94.32 17.65
CA ALA A 103 27.93 -93.63 17.22
C ALA A 103 27.77 -92.95 15.85
N LEU A 104 27.06 -93.58 14.90
CA LEU A 104 26.75 -93.00 13.59
C LEU A 104 25.86 -91.76 13.70
N VAL A 105 24.82 -91.82 14.54
CA VAL A 105 23.91 -90.68 14.78
C VAL A 105 24.64 -89.51 15.42
N ILE A 106 25.51 -89.76 16.41
CA ILE A 106 26.34 -88.72 17.04
C ILE A 106 27.29 -88.10 16.02
N ALA A 107 27.96 -88.92 15.20
CA ALA A 107 28.86 -88.42 14.16
C ALA A 107 28.12 -87.61 13.07
N GLN A 108 26.90 -88.01 12.71
CA GLN A 108 26.06 -87.26 11.76
C GLN A 108 25.59 -85.93 12.37
N GLN A 109 25.25 -85.92 13.66
CA GLN A 109 24.85 -84.72 14.38
C GLN A 109 26.01 -83.72 14.53
N GLN A 110 27.23 -84.20 14.82
CA GLN A 110 28.44 -83.38 14.82
C GLN A 110 28.73 -82.75 13.45
N LYS A 111 28.60 -83.52 12.36
CA LYS A 111 28.77 -82.98 10.99
C LYS A 111 27.72 -81.91 10.64
N LEU A 112 26.48 -82.09 11.06
CA LEU A 112 25.41 -81.11 10.84
C LEU A 112 25.66 -79.83 11.64
N GLU A 113 26.12 -79.94 12.89
CA GLU A 113 26.48 -78.76 13.70
C GLU A 113 27.69 -78.02 13.12
N GLU A 114 28.71 -78.73 12.63
CA GLU A 114 29.85 -78.13 11.95
C GLU A 114 29.42 -77.39 10.66
N GLN A 115 28.51 -77.96 9.86
CA GLN A 115 27.95 -77.29 8.69
C GLN A 115 27.17 -76.03 9.06
N LYS A 116 26.37 -76.07 10.14
CA LYS A 116 25.65 -74.89 10.64
C LYS A 116 26.60 -73.79 11.12
N ARG A 117 27.66 -74.15 11.87
CA ARG A 117 28.68 -73.19 12.31
C ARG A 117 29.40 -72.53 11.14
N LYS A 118 29.75 -73.29 10.09
CA LYS A 118 30.36 -72.74 8.87
C LYS A 118 29.40 -71.81 8.11
N GLN A 119 28.11 -72.14 8.03
CA GLN A 119 27.11 -71.26 7.42
C GLN A 119 26.91 -69.96 8.23
N GLU A 120 26.84 -70.06 9.55
CA GLU A 120 26.69 -68.90 10.44
C GLU A 120 27.93 -67.99 10.39
N GLU A 121 29.13 -68.56 10.32
CA GLU A 121 30.37 -67.79 10.15
C GLU A 121 30.42 -67.08 8.78
N GLN A 122 30.03 -67.75 7.70
CA GLN A 122 29.89 -67.12 6.38
C GLN A 122 28.85 -65.99 6.38
N GLN A 123 27.73 -66.17 7.07
CA GLN A 123 26.71 -65.13 7.22
C GLN A 123 27.24 -63.93 8.02
N ARG A 124 27.93 -64.17 9.14
CA ARG A 124 28.59 -63.10 9.92
C ARG A 124 29.62 -62.32 9.11
N GLN A 125 30.46 -63.02 8.34
CA GLN A 125 31.43 -62.36 7.45
C GLN A 125 30.75 -61.53 6.36
N GLN A 126 29.65 -62.01 5.76
CA GLN A 126 28.88 -61.22 4.79
C GLN A 126 28.20 -60.01 5.41
N GLU A 127 27.64 -60.14 6.61
CA GLU A 127 27.00 -59.04 7.32
C GLU A 127 28.02 -57.97 7.73
N GLU A 128 29.19 -58.38 8.22
CA GLU A 128 30.27 -57.45 8.57
C GLU A 128 30.77 -56.69 7.34
N LEU A 129 30.94 -57.37 6.20
CA LEU A 129 31.31 -56.72 4.94
C LEU A 129 30.24 -55.71 4.48
N LYS A 130 28.95 -56.07 4.57
CA LYS A 130 27.84 -55.16 4.24
C LYS A 130 27.83 -53.95 5.18
N ARG A 131 28.05 -54.16 6.47
CA ARG A 131 28.12 -53.10 7.48
C ARG A 131 29.29 -52.15 7.19
N GLN A 132 30.46 -52.68 6.83
CA GLN A 132 31.61 -51.86 6.42
C GLN A 132 31.32 -51.07 5.14
N GLN A 133 30.66 -51.66 4.14
CA GLN A 133 30.26 -50.96 2.92
C GLN A 133 29.24 -49.85 3.19
N GLU A 134 28.28 -50.08 4.09
CA GLU A 134 27.29 -49.08 4.47
C GLU A 134 27.92 -47.91 5.21
N ILE A 135 28.83 -48.18 6.15
CA ILE A 135 29.60 -47.15 6.86
C ILE A 135 30.41 -46.31 5.85
N ALA A 136 31.14 -46.96 4.93
CA ALA A 136 31.90 -46.27 3.89
C ALA A 136 31.01 -45.41 2.98
N LYS A 137 29.82 -45.91 2.62
CA LYS A 137 28.83 -45.15 1.83
C LYS A 137 28.28 -43.96 2.61
N GLN A 138 27.97 -44.12 3.91
CA GLN A 138 27.53 -43.01 4.76
C GLN A 138 28.62 -41.95 4.93
N GLU A 139 29.89 -42.33 5.07
CA GLU A 139 30.99 -41.37 5.14
C GLU A 139 31.18 -40.60 3.82
N LEU A 140 31.04 -41.28 2.67
CA LEU A 140 31.10 -40.62 1.37
C LEU A 140 29.95 -39.62 1.19
N LEU A 141 28.73 -40.00 1.57
CA LEU A 141 27.57 -39.11 1.53
C LEU A 141 27.75 -37.90 2.44
N LYS A 142 28.25 -38.09 3.68
CA LYS A 142 28.57 -36.99 4.59
C LYS A 142 29.61 -36.03 4.01
N LYS A 143 30.66 -36.56 3.37
CA LYS A 143 31.67 -35.73 2.68
C LYS A 143 31.08 -34.94 1.52
N GLN A 144 30.20 -35.53 0.72
CA GLN A 144 29.51 -34.83 -0.36
C GLN A 144 28.55 -33.75 0.16
N GLU A 145 27.82 -34.02 1.25
CA GLU A 145 26.95 -33.04 1.90
C GLU A 145 27.76 -31.87 2.50
N GLU A 146 28.90 -32.16 3.13
CA GLU A 146 29.78 -31.11 3.66
C GLU A 146 30.37 -30.24 2.53
N GLU A 147 30.81 -30.84 1.42
CA GLU A 147 31.33 -30.11 0.27
C GLU A 147 30.24 -29.24 -0.39
N THR A 148 29.04 -29.78 -0.58
CA THR A 148 27.90 -29.02 -1.11
C THR A 148 27.49 -27.89 -0.17
N ARG A 149 27.51 -28.11 1.14
CA ARG A 149 27.27 -27.08 2.15
C ARG A 149 28.34 -26.00 2.14
N LYS A 150 29.62 -26.35 1.96
CA LYS A 150 30.73 -25.39 1.80
C LYS A 150 30.57 -24.55 0.54
N LYS A 151 30.25 -25.17 -0.61
CA LYS A 151 29.97 -24.47 -1.87
C LYS A 151 28.76 -23.54 -1.76
N ALA A 152 27.69 -23.99 -1.08
CA ALA A 152 26.51 -23.16 -0.84
C ALA A 152 26.83 -21.97 0.07
N ALA A 153 27.63 -22.17 1.13
CA ALA A 153 28.05 -21.10 2.03
C ALA A 153 28.96 -20.07 1.34
N GLU A 154 29.89 -20.52 0.49
CA GLU A 154 30.76 -19.64 -0.29
C GLU A 154 29.94 -18.84 -1.33
N ALA A 155 29.03 -19.49 -2.04
CA ALA A 155 28.13 -18.82 -2.99
C ALA A 155 27.23 -17.79 -2.29
N ALA A 156 26.75 -18.08 -1.08
CA ALA A 156 25.99 -17.13 -0.27
C ALA A 156 26.86 -15.93 0.16
N ARG A 157 28.11 -16.17 0.55
CA ARG A 157 29.05 -15.10 0.95
C ARG A 157 29.39 -14.18 -0.23
N LEU A 158 29.64 -14.74 -1.41
CA LEU A 158 29.91 -13.96 -2.63
C LEU A 158 28.70 -13.12 -3.06
N LYS A 159 27.48 -13.67 -2.94
CA LYS A 159 26.24 -12.91 -3.19
C LYS A 159 26.06 -11.76 -2.20
N ALA A 160 26.28 -12.01 -0.91
CA ALA A 160 26.20 -10.98 0.12
C ALA A 160 27.24 -9.87 -0.08
N GLU A 161 28.48 -10.22 -0.44
CA GLU A 161 29.52 -9.22 -0.72
C GLU A 161 29.20 -8.39 -1.98
N ALA A 162 28.68 -9.02 -3.03
CA ALA A 162 28.26 -8.32 -4.25
C ALA A 162 27.10 -7.36 -3.98
N GLU A 163 26.11 -7.76 -3.17
CA GLU A 163 25.00 -6.90 -2.78
C GLU A 163 25.47 -5.73 -1.90
N ALA A 164 26.35 -5.98 -0.93
CA ALA A 164 26.94 -4.92 -0.12
C ALA A 164 27.69 -3.88 -0.96
N LYS A 165 28.50 -4.32 -1.94
CA LYS A 165 29.20 -3.42 -2.88
C LYS A 165 28.22 -2.61 -3.74
N ARG A 166 27.09 -3.20 -4.17
CA ARG A 166 26.06 -2.47 -4.92
C ARG A 166 25.36 -1.43 -4.07
N LEU A 167 25.05 -1.73 -2.82
CA LEU A 167 24.44 -0.79 -1.88
C LEU A 167 25.40 0.37 -1.55
N GLU A 168 26.69 0.10 -1.36
CA GLU A 168 27.69 1.14 -1.16
C GLU A 168 27.84 2.04 -2.40
N ALA A 169 27.87 1.46 -3.60
CA ALA A 169 27.91 2.24 -4.85
C ALA A 169 26.65 3.10 -5.03
N ALA A 170 25.46 2.56 -4.74
CA ALA A 170 24.21 3.31 -4.79
C ALA A 170 24.17 4.44 -3.75
N ALA A 171 24.71 4.23 -2.54
CA ALA A 171 24.81 5.26 -1.52
C ALA A 171 25.73 6.41 -1.95
N LYS A 172 26.89 6.09 -2.56
CA LYS A 172 27.82 7.11 -3.10
C LYS A 172 27.18 7.92 -4.23
N GLN A 173 26.47 7.26 -5.15
CA GLN A 173 25.74 7.94 -6.23
C GLN A 173 24.64 8.86 -5.68
N ALA A 174 23.87 8.40 -4.69
CA ALA A 174 22.84 9.22 -4.06
C ALA A 174 23.41 10.44 -3.32
N GLU A 175 24.59 10.30 -2.68
CA GLU A 175 25.27 11.43 -2.04
C GLU A 175 25.77 12.45 -3.06
N GLU A 176 26.37 12.00 -4.17
CA GLU A 176 26.84 12.85 -5.26
C GLU A 176 25.68 13.60 -5.92
N GLU A 177 24.57 12.93 -6.22
CA GLU A 177 23.36 13.56 -6.77
C GLU A 177 22.78 14.59 -5.79
N ARG A 178 22.80 14.33 -4.49
CA ARG A 178 22.34 15.29 -3.48
C ARG A 178 23.23 16.53 -3.45
N LYS A 179 24.56 16.36 -3.51
CA LYS A 179 25.52 17.47 -3.58
C LYS A 179 25.33 18.29 -4.86
N ALA A 180 25.09 17.64 -6.00
CA ALA A 180 24.82 18.31 -7.27
C ALA A 180 23.53 19.15 -7.21
N LYS A 181 22.43 18.58 -6.68
CA LYS A 181 21.16 19.31 -6.51
C LYS A 181 21.27 20.48 -5.54
N GLU A 182 22.05 20.33 -4.46
CA GLU A 182 22.29 21.41 -3.52
C GLU A 182 23.10 22.55 -4.15
N ALA A 183 24.14 22.23 -4.92
CA ALA A 183 24.92 23.22 -5.67
C ALA A 183 24.07 23.95 -6.73
N GLU A 184 23.19 23.23 -7.44
CA GLU A 184 22.27 23.85 -8.41
C GLU A 184 21.28 24.79 -7.71
N LYS A 185 20.70 24.39 -6.57
CA LYS A 185 19.78 25.22 -5.80
C LYS A 185 20.47 26.48 -5.25
N GLN A 186 21.74 26.40 -4.85
CA GLN A 186 22.52 27.57 -4.45
C GLN A 186 22.74 28.54 -5.63
N LYS A 187 23.10 28.03 -6.81
CA LYS A 187 23.24 28.86 -8.03
C LYS A 187 21.93 29.56 -8.41
N GLN A 188 20.81 28.84 -8.36
CA GLN A 188 19.49 29.41 -8.64
C GLN A 188 19.10 30.50 -7.61
N LEU A 189 19.44 30.30 -6.34
CA LEU A 189 19.19 31.30 -5.28
C LEU A 189 20.05 32.55 -5.48
N GLU A 190 21.32 32.39 -5.85
CA GLU A 190 22.22 33.50 -6.14
C GLU A 190 21.78 34.29 -7.38
N GLU A 191 21.36 33.59 -8.43
CA GLU A 191 20.82 34.21 -9.65
C GLU A 191 19.53 34.99 -9.36
N GLN A 192 18.60 34.45 -8.58
CA GLN A 192 17.40 35.17 -8.14
C GLN A 192 17.75 36.41 -7.31
N LYS A 193 18.73 36.34 -6.42
CA LYS A 193 19.20 37.51 -5.65
C LYS A 193 19.79 38.58 -6.57
N ARG A 194 20.56 38.20 -7.58
CA ARG A 194 21.14 39.13 -8.57
C ARG A 194 20.04 39.80 -9.40
N LEU A 195 19.08 39.04 -9.91
CA LEU A 195 17.94 39.57 -10.67
C LEU A 195 17.07 40.51 -9.82
N ALA A 196 16.83 40.18 -8.55
CA ALA A 196 16.11 41.05 -7.62
C ALA A 196 16.88 42.35 -7.30
N ALA A 197 18.20 42.29 -7.18
CA ALA A 197 19.04 43.47 -6.98
C ALA A 197 19.03 44.37 -8.22
N GLU A 198 19.15 43.79 -9.42
CA GLU A 198 19.12 44.55 -10.67
C GLU A 198 17.75 45.21 -10.92
N ALA A 199 16.65 44.52 -10.58
CA ALA A 199 15.30 45.08 -10.65
C ALA A 199 15.12 46.28 -9.69
N LYS A 200 15.67 46.21 -8.48
CA LYS A 200 15.64 47.33 -7.52
C LYS A 200 16.42 48.54 -8.03
N VAL A 201 17.62 48.33 -8.59
CA VAL A 201 18.44 49.43 -9.15
C VAL A 201 17.75 50.07 -10.36
N LYS A 202 17.11 49.29 -11.23
CA LYS A 202 16.34 49.84 -12.36
C LYS A 202 15.11 50.63 -11.89
N ALA A 203 14.38 50.13 -10.91
CA ALA A 203 13.22 50.81 -10.35
C ALA A 203 13.59 52.14 -9.65
N GLU A 204 14.72 52.18 -8.94
CA GLU A 204 15.22 53.40 -8.29
C GLU A 204 15.70 54.44 -9.32
N LYS A 205 16.33 54.00 -10.41
CA LYS A 205 16.76 54.87 -11.50
C LYS A 205 15.58 55.47 -12.28
N GLU A 206 14.57 54.67 -12.62
CA GLU A 206 13.34 55.17 -13.28
C GLU A 206 12.54 56.11 -12.38
N ALA A 207 12.47 55.85 -11.07
CA ALA A 207 11.81 56.75 -10.12
C ALA A 207 12.53 58.11 -10.04
N LYS A 208 13.87 58.11 -10.07
CA LYS A 208 14.67 59.33 -10.04
C LYS A 208 14.57 60.14 -11.34
N GLU A 209 14.56 59.48 -12.50
CA GLU A 209 14.36 60.15 -13.80
C GLU A 209 12.95 60.73 -13.97
N LYS A 210 11.90 60.01 -13.51
CA LYS A 210 10.53 60.53 -13.52
C LYS A 210 10.38 61.75 -12.61
N ALA A 211 10.95 61.73 -11.41
CA ALA A 211 10.92 62.87 -10.49
C ALA A 211 11.65 64.10 -11.06
N GLU A 212 12.77 63.92 -11.78
CA GLU A 212 13.49 65.03 -12.40
C GLU A 212 12.76 65.62 -13.62
N GLN A 213 12.11 64.78 -14.43
CA GLN A 213 11.30 65.25 -15.57
C GLN A 213 10.04 65.99 -15.14
N GLU A 214 9.37 65.53 -14.08
CA GLU A 214 8.17 66.18 -13.55
C GLU A 214 8.47 67.54 -12.93
N ALA A 215 9.60 67.66 -12.21
CA ALA A 215 10.09 68.93 -11.69
C ALA A 215 10.46 69.94 -12.80
N LYS A 216 11.11 69.47 -13.88
CA LYS A 216 11.41 70.32 -15.05
C LYS A 216 10.13 70.74 -15.81
N ALA A 217 9.12 69.88 -15.89
CA ALA A 217 7.86 70.17 -16.54
C ALA A 217 6.99 71.18 -15.76
N GLN A 218 6.96 71.10 -14.42
CA GLN A 218 6.28 72.09 -13.57
C GLN A 218 6.94 73.46 -13.67
N ALA A 219 8.28 73.53 -13.61
CA ALA A 219 9.01 74.79 -13.75
C ALA A 219 8.75 75.50 -15.10
N GLN A 220 8.63 74.74 -16.19
CA GLN A 220 8.29 75.32 -17.51
C GLN A 220 6.82 75.75 -17.62
N ARG A 221 5.88 75.07 -16.95
CA ARG A 221 4.46 75.44 -16.95
C ARG A 221 4.21 76.73 -16.16
N GLU A 222 4.82 76.88 -14.98
CA GLU A 222 4.71 78.12 -14.20
C GLU A 222 5.35 79.33 -14.91
N ALA A 223 6.46 79.13 -15.63
CA ALA A 223 7.08 80.19 -16.43
C ALA A 223 6.20 80.64 -17.60
N LYS A 224 5.52 79.69 -18.28
CA LYS A 224 4.59 80.02 -19.37
C LYS A 224 3.31 80.70 -18.87
N GLU A 225 2.76 80.27 -17.74
CA GLU A 225 1.52 80.83 -17.20
C GLU A 225 1.71 82.26 -16.65
N LYS A 226 2.88 82.58 -16.10
CA LYS A 226 3.24 83.96 -15.72
C LYS A 226 3.40 84.87 -16.94
N ALA A 227 3.98 84.39 -18.03
CA ALA A 227 4.13 85.15 -19.27
C ALA A 227 2.78 85.43 -19.96
N GLU A 228 1.85 84.46 -19.93
CA GLU A 228 0.52 84.61 -20.55
C GLU A 228 -0.41 85.55 -19.76
N LYS A 229 -0.30 85.56 -18.42
CA LYS A 229 -1.06 86.48 -17.54
C LYS A 229 -0.58 87.93 -17.68
N GLU A 230 0.72 88.17 -17.89
CA GLU A 230 1.22 89.53 -18.11
C GLU A 230 0.83 90.09 -19.50
N ALA A 231 0.77 89.23 -20.52
CA ALA A 231 0.32 89.60 -21.86
C ALA A 231 -1.19 89.95 -21.91
N LYS A 232 -2.04 89.20 -21.21
CA LYS A 232 -3.49 89.51 -21.14
C LYS A 232 -3.81 90.80 -20.38
N LEU A 233 -3.06 91.13 -19.33
CA LEU A 233 -3.26 92.38 -18.56
C LEU A 233 -2.86 93.64 -19.34
N LYS A 234 -1.88 93.54 -20.25
CA LYS A 234 -1.51 94.65 -21.15
C LYS A 234 -2.54 94.86 -22.26
N ALA A 235 -3.15 93.79 -22.79
CA ALA A 235 -4.18 93.89 -23.83
C ALA A 235 -5.53 94.46 -23.32
N GLU A 236 -5.93 94.13 -22.08
CA GLU A 236 -7.22 94.61 -21.54
C GLU A 236 -7.20 96.10 -21.15
N LYS A 237 -6.03 96.63 -20.76
CA LYS A 237 -5.88 98.07 -20.45
C LYS A 237 -5.92 98.96 -21.70
N GLU A 238 -5.48 98.46 -22.86
CA GLU A 238 -5.52 99.24 -24.10
C GLU A 238 -6.92 99.26 -24.75
N ALA A 239 -7.72 98.20 -24.55
CA ALA A 239 -9.09 98.13 -25.04
C ALA A 239 -10.07 99.03 -24.27
N LYS A 240 -9.93 99.14 -22.93
CA LYS A 240 -10.78 100.04 -22.12
C LYS A 240 -10.54 101.53 -22.39
N ALA A 241 -9.33 101.94 -22.79
CA ALA A 241 -9.02 103.34 -23.09
C ALA A 241 -9.60 103.84 -24.43
N LYS A 242 -9.88 102.94 -25.39
CA LYS A 242 -10.51 103.30 -26.68
C LYS A 242 -12.04 103.39 -26.59
N ALA A 243 -12.68 102.59 -25.74
CA ALA A 243 -14.14 102.58 -25.58
C ALA A 243 -14.69 103.84 -24.86
N GLU A 244 -13.93 104.44 -23.95
CA GLU A 244 -14.40 105.61 -23.18
C GLU A 244 -14.39 106.92 -23.98
N LYS A 245 -13.58 107.03 -25.05
CA LYS A 245 -13.53 108.22 -25.91
C LYS A 245 -14.65 108.29 -26.96
N GLU A 246 -15.24 107.16 -27.35
CA GLU A 246 -16.32 107.15 -28.35
C GLU A 246 -17.71 107.37 -27.72
N ALA A 247 -17.89 107.03 -26.44
CA ALA A 247 -19.15 107.22 -25.72
C ALA A 247 -19.43 108.69 -25.34
N LYS A 248 -18.39 109.52 -25.14
CA LYS A 248 -18.55 110.95 -24.80
C LYS A 248 -19.00 111.83 -25.98
N LEU A 249 -18.81 111.42 -27.24
CA LEU A 249 -19.16 112.22 -28.42
C LEU A 249 -20.59 111.99 -28.96
N LYS A 250 -21.24 110.88 -28.57
CA LYS A 250 -22.64 110.60 -28.99
C LYS A 250 -23.69 111.14 -28.00
N ALA A 251 -23.32 111.43 -26.75
CA ALA A 251 -24.24 111.95 -25.74
C ALA A 251 -24.53 113.47 -25.85
N GLU A 252 -23.69 114.25 -26.55
CA GLU A 252 -23.87 115.72 -26.63
C GLU A 252 -24.75 116.18 -27.81
N LYS A 253 -25.03 115.30 -28.79
CA LYS A 253 -25.83 115.66 -29.99
C LYS A 253 -27.31 115.28 -29.94
N GLU A 254 -27.73 114.43 -29.01
CA GLU A 254 -29.15 114.01 -28.91
C GLU A 254 -29.96 114.86 -27.90
N ALA A 255 -29.29 115.70 -27.10
CA ALA A 255 -29.92 116.53 -26.07
C ALA A 255 -30.48 117.88 -26.56
N LYS A 256 -30.29 118.27 -27.84
CA LYS A 256 -30.81 119.53 -28.42
C LYS A 256 -32.06 119.37 -29.32
N ALA A 257 -32.57 118.17 -29.52
CA ALA A 257 -33.69 117.92 -30.45
C ALA A 257 -34.99 117.37 -29.81
N LYS A 258 -35.10 117.35 -28.47
CA LYS A 258 -36.33 116.94 -27.76
C LYS A 258 -36.92 118.03 -26.84
N ALA A 259 -36.61 119.30 -27.11
CA ALA A 259 -37.09 120.45 -26.34
C ALA A 259 -38.16 121.31 -27.06
N ALA A 260 -38.69 120.87 -28.19
CA ALA A 260 -39.70 121.64 -28.93
C ALA A 260 -40.72 120.74 -29.63
N ALA A 261 -41.44 119.93 -28.85
CA ALA A 261 -42.74 119.39 -29.25
C ALA A 261 -43.48 118.89 -28.00
N GLU A 262 -44.20 119.81 -27.39
CA GLU A 262 -45.56 119.62 -26.86
C GLU A 262 -45.78 118.40 -25.94
N ALA A 263 -45.90 118.54 -24.62
CA ALA A 263 -46.87 119.39 -23.96
C ALA A 263 -48.26 119.32 -24.62
N LYS A 264 -48.93 118.16 -24.53
CA LYS A 264 -50.40 118.07 -24.50
C LYS A 264 -50.86 116.75 -23.86
N ALA A 265 -51.56 116.90 -22.72
CA ALA A 265 -52.48 115.96 -22.07
C ALA A 265 -51.91 114.61 -21.62
N VAL A 266 -51.69 114.28 -20.33
CA VAL A 266 -52.49 114.49 -19.11
C VAL A 266 -53.96 114.12 -19.29
N ALA A 267 -54.28 112.84 -19.09
CA ALA A 267 -55.55 112.37 -18.55
C ALA A 267 -55.33 110.99 -17.90
N ASP A 268 -55.50 110.93 -16.57
CA ASP A 268 -55.87 109.79 -15.72
C ASP A 268 -55.22 108.41 -16.00
N ALA A 269 -54.26 107.87 -15.25
CA ALA A 269 -54.08 107.78 -13.79
C ALA A 269 -55.25 107.13 -13.01
N LYS A 270 -55.45 105.81 -13.12
CA LYS A 270 -56.00 104.99 -12.01
C LYS A 270 -55.84 103.50 -12.32
N ALA A 271 -54.85 102.84 -11.74
CA ALA A 271 -54.93 102.12 -10.46
C ALA A 271 -55.53 100.71 -10.60
N LYS A 272 -54.71 99.73 -10.18
CA LYS A 272 -55.03 98.61 -9.26
C LYS A 272 -56.20 97.70 -9.64
N ALA A 273 -56.23 96.42 -9.34
CA ALA A 273 -55.38 95.42 -8.73
C ALA A 273 -56.23 94.13 -8.82
N ASP A 274 -55.62 92.98 -8.56
CA ASP A 274 -56.28 91.85 -7.90
C ASP A 274 -57.56 91.27 -8.52
N GLN A 275 -57.50 89.98 -8.85
CA GLN A 275 -57.82 88.92 -7.89
C GLN A 275 -58.49 87.74 -8.60
N GLN A 276 -58.01 86.55 -8.23
CA GLN A 276 -58.84 85.35 -7.98
C GLN A 276 -59.56 84.74 -9.21
N ALA A 277 -59.76 83.44 -9.31
CA ALA A 277 -59.52 82.33 -8.42
C ALA A 277 -59.90 81.08 -9.21
N LYS A 278 -59.12 80.02 -9.02
CA LYS A 278 -59.56 78.69 -8.55
C LYS A 278 -60.64 77.97 -9.36
N ASN A 279 -60.61 76.67 -9.55
CA ASN A 279 -59.73 75.58 -9.14
C ASN A 279 -60.41 74.33 -9.74
N ASN A 280 -59.62 73.35 -10.16
CA ASN A 280 -59.53 72.04 -9.48
C ASN A 280 -58.72 71.11 -10.39
N LYS A 281 -57.53 70.66 -9.96
CA LYS A 281 -57.25 69.69 -8.88
C LYS A 281 -57.43 68.26 -9.36
N ALA A 282 -56.31 67.59 -9.66
CA ALA A 282 -55.82 66.43 -8.92
C ALA A 282 -54.48 65.93 -9.52
N LEU A 283 -53.39 66.03 -8.74
CA LEU A 283 -52.50 64.94 -8.26
C LEU A 283 -51.54 64.38 -9.34
N ASP A 284 -50.22 64.30 -9.19
CA ASP A 284 -49.32 63.97 -8.06
C ASP A 284 -48.10 64.91 -8.13
N ASP A 285 -47.58 65.57 -7.08
CA ASP A 285 -47.22 65.11 -5.72
C ASP A 285 -46.11 64.05 -5.65
N PHE A 286 -44.89 64.35 -6.15
CA PHE A 286 -43.69 63.67 -5.60
C PHE A 286 -42.33 64.34 -5.85
N LEU A 287 -42.25 65.64 -6.14
CA LEU A 287 -40.97 66.36 -6.00
C LEU A 287 -40.99 67.18 -4.73
N SER A 288 -40.14 66.78 -3.78
CA SER A 288 -39.46 67.63 -2.76
C SER A 288 -39.76 67.28 -1.31
N GLY A 289 -38.90 66.43 -0.76
CA GLY A 289 -38.12 66.80 0.43
C GLY A 289 -36.70 66.37 0.11
N GLY A 290 -35.72 67.24 -0.14
CA GLY A 290 -35.46 68.49 0.56
C GLY A 290 -34.46 68.19 1.68
N ASP A 291 -33.32 68.87 1.63
CA ASP A 291 -32.30 68.98 2.67
C ASP A 291 -31.35 67.79 2.91
N VAL A 292 -30.07 67.95 3.25
CA VAL A 292 -29.10 69.07 3.24
C VAL A 292 -27.73 68.44 3.57
N GLY A 293 -26.66 69.00 2.99
CA GLY A 293 -25.37 69.23 3.67
C GLY A 293 -24.49 68.08 4.20
N GLY A 294 -23.25 68.04 3.69
CA GLY A 294 -22.07 68.06 4.57
C GLY A 294 -21.21 66.78 4.70
N GLY A 295 -20.02 66.83 4.07
CA GLY A 295 -18.75 66.64 4.80
C GLY A 295 -18.24 65.24 5.16
N SER A 296 -17.22 64.81 4.41
CA SER A 296 -15.87 64.42 4.89
C SER A 296 -15.66 63.18 5.80
N SER A 297 -14.96 62.19 5.21
CA SER A 297 -13.73 61.53 5.70
C SER A 297 -13.72 60.51 6.85
N LYS A 298 -12.87 59.48 6.62
CA LYS A 298 -12.20 58.57 7.61
C LYS A 298 -13.14 57.48 8.17
N GLY A 299 -12.88 56.17 8.15
CA GLY A 299 -11.67 55.36 7.97
C GLY A 299 -11.75 54.22 9.01
N GLY A 300 -11.50 52.97 8.61
CA GLY A 300 -10.99 51.93 9.53
C GLY A 300 -11.96 50.83 10.06
N ASN A 301 -11.74 49.64 9.51
CA ASN A 301 -11.50 48.34 10.19
C ASN A 301 -12.66 47.44 10.70
N GLN A 302 -12.68 46.23 10.10
CA GLN A 302 -12.90 44.88 10.64
C GLN A 302 -13.98 44.66 11.72
N ASN A 303 -15.02 43.88 11.39
CA ASN A 303 -15.16 42.57 12.03
C ASN A 303 -16.05 41.60 11.24
N ALA A 304 -15.76 40.33 11.47
CA ALA A 304 -16.41 39.15 10.94
C ALA A 304 -17.92 39.10 11.19
N THR A 305 -18.69 38.76 10.16
CA THR A 305 -19.90 37.96 10.32
C THR A 305 -20.14 37.17 9.03
N GLY A 306 -19.55 35.97 9.00
CA GLY A 306 -19.91 34.94 8.04
C GLY A 306 -21.34 34.48 8.33
N SER A 307 -22.10 34.34 7.25
CA SER A 307 -23.46 33.84 7.23
C SER A 307 -23.59 32.51 7.98
N GLN A 308 -24.47 32.49 8.98
CA GLN A 308 -25.28 31.32 9.34
C GLN A 308 -25.88 30.73 8.04
N GLY A 309 -26.06 29.44 7.85
CA GLY A 309 -25.95 28.27 8.68
C GLY A 309 -26.73 27.17 7.94
N ASN A 310 -26.30 25.91 8.06
CA ASN A 310 -27.22 24.80 8.30
C ASN A 310 -26.40 23.54 8.59
N GLY A 311 -26.31 23.23 9.88
CA GLY A 311 -25.78 21.96 10.36
C GLY A 311 -26.79 20.85 10.15
N ASN A 312 -26.32 19.74 9.60
CA ASN A 312 -26.89 18.42 9.87
C ASN A 312 -25.78 17.57 10.52
N ALA A 313 -25.61 17.77 11.82
CA ALA A 313 -24.99 16.80 12.71
C ALA A 313 -26.12 15.94 13.29
N LYS A 314 -26.28 14.73 12.76
CA LYS A 314 -26.83 13.53 13.43
C LYS A 314 -26.97 12.41 12.41
N SER A 315 -25.95 11.56 12.34
CA SER A 315 -26.13 10.11 12.31
C SER A 315 -24.78 9.46 12.57
N VAL A 316 -24.42 9.38 13.85
CA VAL A 316 -23.77 8.17 14.35
C VAL A 316 -24.88 7.12 14.28
N GLY A 317 -24.93 6.43 13.16
CA GLY A 317 -25.89 5.37 12.90
C GLY A 317 -25.16 4.05 13.02
N ASP A 318 -25.31 3.42 14.18
CA ASP A 318 -25.08 2.01 14.37
C ASP A 318 -25.90 1.23 13.33
N GLY A 319 -25.20 0.77 12.30
CA GLY A 319 -25.69 -0.15 11.29
C GLY A 319 -24.95 -1.48 11.45
N PHE A 320 -25.14 -2.12 12.60
CA PHE A 320 -24.96 -3.56 12.75
C PHE A 320 -25.79 -4.26 11.68
N GLY A 321 -25.13 -4.75 10.64
CA GLY A 321 -25.79 -5.39 9.51
C GLY A 321 -24.77 -5.97 8.56
N THR A 322 -24.31 -7.19 8.87
CA THR A 322 -23.18 -7.93 8.28
C THR A 322 -21.81 -7.49 8.83
N GLU A 323 -21.56 -7.82 10.10
CA GLU A 323 -20.27 -7.57 10.80
C GLU A 323 -19.03 -7.96 9.97
N ASP A 324 -19.17 -8.95 9.08
CA ASP A 324 -18.11 -9.37 8.17
C ASP A 324 -17.81 -8.38 7.03
N ARG A 325 -18.82 -8.00 6.22
CA ARG A 325 -18.57 -7.21 5.01
C ARG A 325 -18.33 -5.72 5.30
N GLY A 326 -18.79 -5.23 6.46
CA GLY A 326 -18.62 -3.83 6.85
C GLY A 326 -17.14 -3.42 6.97
N TYR A 327 -16.34 -4.26 7.63
CA TYR A 327 -14.93 -3.96 7.89
C TYR A 327 -14.05 -4.04 6.65
N GLU A 328 -14.28 -5.02 5.78
CA GLU A 328 -13.59 -5.09 4.49
C GLU A 328 -13.86 -3.82 3.65
N ASN A 329 -15.09 -3.32 3.67
CA ASN A 329 -15.45 -2.08 2.98
C ASN A 329 -14.79 -0.85 3.59
N LEU A 330 -14.62 -0.80 4.92
CA LEU A 330 -13.87 0.24 5.61
C LEU A 330 -12.40 0.27 5.18
N ILE A 331 -11.77 -0.91 5.10
CA ILE A 331 -10.40 -1.07 4.59
C ILE A 331 -10.33 -0.63 3.13
N LYS A 332 -11.22 -1.13 2.26
CA LYS A 332 -11.30 -0.76 0.84
C LYS A 332 -11.43 0.75 0.67
N LYS A 333 -12.33 1.40 1.42
CA LYS A 333 -12.57 2.85 1.37
C LYS A 333 -11.38 3.67 1.84
N LYS A 334 -10.59 3.16 2.80
CA LYS A 334 -9.36 3.83 3.23
C LYS A 334 -8.28 3.72 2.16
N LEU A 335 -8.05 2.52 1.62
CA LEU A 335 -7.02 2.28 0.62
C LEU A 335 -7.35 2.92 -0.74
N SER A 336 -8.62 2.95 -1.13
CA SER A 336 -9.07 3.57 -2.38
C SER A 336 -8.79 5.06 -2.44
N ARG A 337 -8.61 5.74 -1.29
CA ARG A 337 -8.24 7.17 -1.25
C ARG A 337 -6.78 7.42 -1.66
N TYR A 338 -5.91 6.43 -1.49
CA TYR A 338 -4.49 6.50 -1.88
C TYR A 338 -4.23 5.83 -3.22
N TYR A 339 -5.15 4.99 -3.66
CA TYR A 339 -5.05 4.28 -4.92
C TYR A 339 -5.33 5.22 -6.09
N ARG A 340 -4.27 5.59 -6.81
CA ARG A 340 -4.39 6.36 -8.06
C ARG A 340 -4.92 5.43 -9.14
N VAL A 341 -6.12 5.72 -9.61
CA VAL A 341 -6.77 4.93 -10.65
C VAL A 341 -6.43 5.54 -12.01
N GLU A 342 -5.91 4.71 -12.91
CA GLU A 342 -5.62 5.09 -14.29
C GLU A 342 -6.55 4.35 -15.25
N GLU A 343 -6.78 4.95 -16.42
CA GLU A 343 -7.65 4.38 -17.45
C GLU A 343 -7.13 3.05 -18.00
N SER A 344 -5.81 2.86 -17.94
CA SER A 344 -5.09 1.64 -18.31
C SER A 344 -5.45 0.42 -17.43
N PHE A 345 -6.16 0.63 -16.32
CA PHE A 345 -6.59 -0.43 -15.40
C PHE A 345 -7.97 -1.01 -15.71
N ARG A 346 -8.67 -0.54 -16.77
CA ARG A 346 -9.96 -1.11 -17.18
C ARG A 346 -9.86 -2.62 -17.41
N GLY A 347 -10.79 -3.38 -16.82
CA GLY A 347 -10.86 -4.84 -16.98
C GLY A 347 -9.73 -5.62 -16.32
N ARG A 348 -8.85 -4.96 -15.55
CA ARG A 348 -7.70 -5.57 -14.88
C ARG A 348 -7.86 -5.47 -13.36
N GLU A 349 -7.40 -6.48 -12.65
CA GLU A 349 -7.38 -6.48 -11.19
C GLU A 349 -6.05 -6.97 -10.62
N CYS A 350 -5.65 -6.40 -9.49
CA CYS A 350 -4.58 -6.92 -8.64
C CYS A 350 -5.14 -7.45 -7.33
N ARG A 351 -4.72 -8.65 -6.95
CA ARG A 351 -5.05 -9.27 -5.66
C ARG A 351 -3.84 -9.24 -4.75
N ILE A 352 -3.95 -8.55 -3.62
CA ILE A 352 -2.89 -8.40 -2.63
C ILE A 352 -3.39 -8.89 -1.27
N LYS A 353 -2.65 -9.79 -0.64
CA LYS A 353 -2.86 -10.17 0.75
C LYS A 353 -2.20 -9.15 1.66
N LEU A 354 -2.96 -8.55 2.56
CA LEU A 354 -2.43 -7.68 3.60
C LEU A 354 -2.19 -8.49 4.87
N PHE A 355 -1.29 -8.01 5.73
CA PHE A 355 -1.14 -8.48 7.11
C PHE A 355 -1.38 -7.28 8.01
N LEU A 356 -2.40 -7.38 8.87
CA LEU A 356 -2.86 -6.30 9.73
C LEU A 356 -2.59 -6.63 11.18
N GLU A 357 -2.13 -5.64 11.94
CA GLU A 357 -2.05 -5.71 13.41
C GLU A 357 -3.35 -5.26 14.07
N ARG A 358 -3.47 -5.50 15.38
CA ARG A 358 -4.71 -5.26 16.14
C ARG A 358 -5.14 -3.79 16.15
N ASP A 359 -4.17 -2.88 16.04
CA ASP A 359 -4.33 -1.43 15.96
C ASP A 359 -4.65 -0.92 14.54
N GLY A 360 -4.71 -1.81 13.54
CA GLY A 360 -4.95 -1.47 12.14
C GLY A 360 -3.69 -1.06 11.37
N ARG A 361 -2.48 -1.19 11.92
CA ARG A 361 -1.24 -1.03 11.14
C ARG A 361 -1.08 -2.16 10.14
N ILE A 362 -0.57 -1.82 8.96
CA ILE A 362 -0.24 -2.80 7.93
C ILE A 362 1.20 -3.24 8.18
N SER A 363 1.40 -4.47 8.68
CA SER A 363 2.73 -4.99 9.01
C SER A 363 3.46 -5.50 7.76
N ASN A 364 2.74 -6.14 6.85
CA ASN A 364 3.29 -6.67 5.60
C ASN A 364 2.21 -6.74 4.50
N TYR A 365 2.63 -6.96 3.26
CA TYR A 365 1.76 -7.26 2.13
C TYR A 365 2.41 -8.27 1.18
N GLN A 366 1.59 -9.04 0.47
CA GLN A 366 2.03 -10.00 -0.53
C GLN A 366 1.16 -9.88 -1.78
N VAL A 367 1.78 -9.62 -2.92
CA VAL A 367 1.10 -9.63 -4.23
C VAL A 367 0.84 -11.09 -4.61
N ILE A 368 -0.43 -11.47 -4.75
CA ILE A 368 -0.82 -12.85 -5.10
C ILE A 368 -0.89 -13.00 -6.62
N SER A 369 -1.60 -12.09 -7.29
CA SER A 369 -1.81 -12.18 -8.72
C SER A 369 -2.27 -10.85 -9.29
N GLY A 370 -1.84 -10.53 -10.49
CA GLY A 370 -2.29 -9.38 -11.25
C GLY A 370 -1.14 -8.83 -12.08
N PRO A 371 -1.44 -7.98 -13.08
CA PRO A 371 -0.40 -7.31 -13.84
C PRO A 371 0.44 -6.34 -12.98
N ASP A 372 1.71 -6.17 -13.35
CA ASP A 372 2.70 -5.42 -12.59
C ASP A 372 2.36 -3.94 -12.35
N ASP A 373 1.80 -3.26 -13.35
CA ASP A 373 1.46 -1.84 -13.30
C ASP A 373 0.36 -1.54 -12.26
N ILE A 374 -0.75 -2.27 -12.32
CA ILE A 374 -1.87 -2.14 -11.38
C ILE A 374 -1.45 -2.60 -9.98
N CYS A 375 -0.61 -3.64 -9.88
CA CYS A 375 -0.09 -4.10 -8.60
C CYS A 375 0.90 -3.11 -7.98
N ARG A 376 1.77 -2.45 -8.76
CA ARG A 376 2.64 -1.38 -8.26
C ARG A 376 1.83 -0.18 -7.75
N ALA A 377 0.80 0.22 -8.48
CA ALA A 377 -0.11 1.28 -8.03
C ALA A 377 -0.84 0.91 -6.72
N ALA A 378 -1.29 -0.34 -6.60
CA ALA A 378 -1.93 -0.85 -5.39
C ALA A 378 -0.95 -0.92 -4.21
N VAL A 379 0.28 -1.39 -4.42
CA VAL A 379 1.34 -1.41 -3.40
C VAL A 379 1.69 0.01 -2.95
N SER A 380 1.80 0.96 -3.89
CA SER A 380 2.03 2.38 -3.56
C SER A 380 0.91 2.94 -2.67
N ALA A 381 -0.34 2.58 -2.94
CA ALA A 381 -1.49 2.96 -2.12
C ALA A 381 -1.42 2.39 -0.69
N ILE A 382 -1.03 1.12 -0.55
CA ILE A 382 -0.87 0.42 0.74
C ILE A 382 0.23 1.09 1.57
N VAL A 383 1.41 1.31 0.97
CA VAL A 383 2.55 1.96 1.63
C VAL A 383 2.22 3.41 2.02
N SER A 384 1.46 4.12 1.18
CA SER A 384 1.02 5.49 1.47
C SER A 384 -0.02 5.55 2.59
N ALA A 385 -0.92 4.56 2.66
CA ALA A 385 -1.95 4.49 3.68
C ALA A 385 -1.35 4.24 5.07
N LYS A 386 -0.34 3.36 5.17
CA LYS A 386 0.34 2.86 6.40
C LYS A 386 -0.57 2.14 7.40
N THR A 387 -1.81 2.61 7.58
CA THR A 387 -2.80 2.11 8.52
C THR A 387 -4.19 2.06 7.89
N VAL A 388 -5.00 1.15 8.41
CA VAL A 388 -6.43 0.99 8.14
C VAL A 388 -7.20 1.17 9.45
N PRO A 389 -8.53 1.39 9.41
CA PRO A 389 -9.31 1.48 10.64
C PRO A 389 -9.10 0.22 11.49
N PRO A 390 -8.90 0.33 12.81
CA PRO A 390 -8.73 -0.84 13.68
C PRO A 390 -10.01 -1.67 13.70
N ALA A 391 -9.86 -2.99 13.86
CA ALA A 391 -11.01 -3.88 13.97
C ALA A 391 -11.81 -3.59 15.25
N PRO A 392 -13.14 -3.49 15.18
CA PRO A 392 -13.99 -3.18 16.33
C PRO A 392 -14.03 -4.34 17.35
N SER A 393 -13.84 -5.59 16.93
CA SER A 393 -13.86 -6.77 17.80
C SER A 393 -12.71 -7.75 17.47
N ASP A 394 -12.34 -8.59 18.43
CA ASP A 394 -11.27 -9.58 18.26
C ASP A 394 -11.64 -10.69 17.26
N GLN A 395 -12.92 -11.05 17.20
CA GLN A 395 -13.42 -12.00 16.20
C GLN A 395 -13.23 -11.45 14.79
N LEU A 396 -13.56 -10.18 14.58
CA LEU A 396 -13.39 -9.54 13.28
C LEU A 396 -11.91 -9.34 12.93
N TYR A 397 -11.07 -9.03 13.93
CA TYR A 397 -9.63 -9.02 13.75
C TYR A 397 -9.11 -10.39 13.31
N ASN A 398 -9.48 -11.49 13.99
CA ASN A 398 -8.99 -12.82 13.64
C ASN A 398 -9.41 -13.25 12.23
N LYS A 399 -10.59 -12.80 11.77
CA LYS A 399 -11.09 -13.01 10.41
C LYS A 399 -10.34 -12.17 9.36
N TYR A 400 -10.05 -10.92 9.69
CA TYR A 400 -9.44 -9.93 8.78
C TYR A 400 -7.98 -9.61 9.08
N LYS A 401 -7.27 -10.42 9.88
CA LYS A 401 -5.84 -10.24 10.18
C LYS A 401 -4.96 -10.38 8.94
N SER A 402 -5.45 -11.12 7.94
CA SER A 402 -4.76 -11.27 6.67
C SER A 402 -5.71 -11.32 5.46
N PRO A 403 -6.38 -10.20 5.14
CA PRO A 403 -7.42 -10.14 4.11
C PRO A 403 -6.81 -10.04 2.71
N ILE A 404 -7.49 -10.61 1.72
CA ILE A 404 -7.12 -10.48 0.31
C ILE A 404 -7.92 -9.34 -0.31
N MET A 405 -7.23 -8.25 -0.62
CA MET A 405 -7.80 -7.05 -1.20
C MET A 405 -7.71 -7.08 -2.72
N ARG A 406 -8.79 -6.72 -3.39
CA ARG A 406 -8.85 -6.58 -4.86
C ARG A 406 -8.81 -5.11 -5.23
N PHE A 407 -7.84 -4.74 -6.06
CA PHE A 407 -7.66 -3.41 -6.62
C PHE A 407 -8.00 -3.45 -8.10
N SER A 408 -8.99 -2.68 -8.50
CA SER A 408 -9.42 -2.53 -9.89
C SER A 408 -10.02 -1.15 -10.12
N LEU A 409 -10.07 -0.72 -11.37
CA LEU A 409 -10.87 0.43 -11.78
C LEU A 409 -12.35 0.02 -11.78
N LYS A 410 -13.15 0.63 -10.89
CA LYS A 410 -14.61 0.54 -10.96
C LYS A 410 -15.08 1.43 -12.12
N ILE A 411 -15.45 0.80 -13.23
CA ILE A 411 -16.25 1.45 -14.25
C ILE A 411 -17.65 1.57 -13.63
N GLN A 412 -18.07 2.80 -13.33
CA GLN A 412 -19.44 3.08 -12.91
C GLN A 412 -20.38 3.09 -14.11
#